data_AF-A0A4Q3JRT8-F1
#
_entry.id   AF-A0A4Q3JRT8-F1
#
_cell.length_a   1.000
_cell.length_b   1.000
_cell.length_c   1.000
_cell.angle_alpha   90.00
_cell.angle_beta   90.00
_cell.angle_gamma   90.00
#
_symmetry.space_group_name_H-M   'P 1'
#
loop_
_entity.id
_entity.type
_entity.pdbx_description
1 polymer ?
#
loop_
_entity_poly.entity_id
_entity_poly.type
_entity_poly.pdbx_seq_one_letter_code
_entity_poly.pdbx_strand_id
1 'polypeptide(L)'
;MLADLPFAAQKGWLDERLAAGDDPGALLAAAAPLPDHGPLGHLLGRLVARGELEGASLGAALAGLVATGAETAVQVALRALPPGGCPEALVERVARAIEALPLGRVAVAALALRWLREADPGRHRWLRAEAVARCERALDLGMEPPDNVLLLAPGAALAALPGGHRRAASEARERMAPRLLAAIGAAPRSLAQVNAEELLARRVYEGGGHFLFELLQNADDAGASEVALTIEPGELRLRHDGAPFDPLDVLGVLSIGLSTKGAGSIGLFGVGFRSVYAVTERPQIHSGPFRFEISGMARPRPLAPRPDVGDGETLLVLPLDRPGVTAADLAAEADALPAEVLLTLRHLRRLALARPDGPGRDLSLALDRETASPGERTVGETVTPGEPAAGEARPGEPAGETATLHDRVSGSSIQYR
;
A
#
# COMPACT_ATOMS: atom_id res chain seq x y z
N MET A 1 -21.37 30.98 -19.65
CA MET A 1 -19.97 30.51 -19.56
C MET A 1 -19.94 29.01 -19.84
N LEU A 2 -18.79 28.39 -20.15
CA LEU A 2 -18.71 26.94 -20.45
C LEU A 2 -19.36 26.09 -19.33
N ALA A 3 -19.18 26.50 -18.08
CA ALA A 3 -19.77 25.84 -16.90
C ALA A 3 -21.30 25.83 -16.87
N ASP A 4 -21.97 26.77 -17.54
CA ASP A 4 -23.43 26.90 -17.54
C ASP A 4 -24.10 26.07 -18.66
N LEU A 5 -23.29 25.49 -19.55
CA LEU A 5 -23.79 24.68 -20.65
C LEU A 5 -24.13 23.25 -20.16
N PRO A 6 -25.19 22.61 -20.71
CA PRO A 6 -25.42 21.18 -20.49
C PRO A 6 -24.21 20.33 -20.93
N PHE A 7 -24.00 19.18 -20.30
CA PHE A 7 -22.86 18.28 -20.58
C PHE A 7 -22.62 18.01 -22.08
N ALA A 8 -23.68 17.73 -22.85
CA ALA A 8 -23.57 17.50 -24.29
C ALA A 8 -23.08 18.75 -25.05
N ALA A 9 -23.53 19.94 -24.65
CA ALA A 9 -23.11 21.20 -25.23
C ALA A 9 -21.69 21.61 -24.80
N GLN A 10 -21.27 21.26 -23.57
CA GLN A 10 -19.88 21.43 -23.14
C GLN A 10 -18.91 20.62 -24.02
N LYS A 11 -19.25 19.34 -24.28
CA LYS A 11 -18.47 18.50 -25.20
C LYS A 11 -18.49 19.06 -26.63
N GLY A 12 -19.66 19.45 -27.13
CA GLY A 12 -19.79 20.04 -28.46
C GLY A 12 -18.95 21.31 -28.61
N TRP A 13 -18.98 22.20 -27.60
CA TRP A 13 -18.14 23.40 -27.57
C TRP A 13 -16.64 23.04 -27.63
N LEU A 14 -16.19 22.08 -26.82
CA LEU A 14 -14.79 21.63 -26.84
C LEU A 14 -14.39 21.02 -28.19
N ASP A 15 -15.25 20.20 -28.79
CA ASP A 15 -15.02 19.60 -30.11
C ASP A 15 -14.93 20.68 -31.20
N GLU A 16 -15.82 21.68 -31.17
CA GLU A 16 -15.79 22.82 -32.10
C GLU A 16 -14.51 23.64 -31.97
N ARG A 17 -14.08 23.95 -30.73
CA ARG A 17 -12.83 24.69 -30.49
C ARG A 17 -11.60 23.89 -30.94
N LEU A 18 -11.57 22.60 -30.63
CA LEU A 18 -10.49 21.73 -31.06
C LEU A 18 -10.47 21.54 -32.58
N ALA A 19 -11.62 21.60 -33.26
CA ALA A 19 -11.70 21.61 -34.73
C ALA A 19 -11.26 22.96 -35.32
N ALA A 20 -11.52 24.06 -34.62
CA ALA A 20 -11.06 25.41 -35.00
C ALA A 20 -9.55 25.63 -34.81
N GLY A 21 -8.84 24.67 -34.19
CA GLY A 21 -7.39 24.75 -33.94
C GLY A 21 -7.02 25.55 -32.69
N ASP A 22 -7.95 25.73 -31.76
CA ASP A 22 -7.67 26.37 -30.47
C ASP A 22 -6.61 25.56 -29.69
N ASP A 23 -5.80 26.26 -28.90
CA ASP A 23 -4.71 25.67 -28.14
C ASP A 23 -5.21 24.60 -27.13
N PRO A 24 -4.74 23.34 -27.23
CA PRO A 24 -5.17 22.26 -26.33
C PRO A 24 -4.91 22.54 -24.84
N GLY A 25 -3.83 23.25 -24.51
CA GLY A 25 -3.53 23.64 -23.14
C GLY A 25 -4.56 24.62 -22.57
N ALA A 26 -4.95 25.63 -23.36
CA ALA A 26 -6.00 26.57 -22.99
C ALA A 26 -7.37 25.89 -22.82
N LEU A 27 -7.72 24.95 -23.71
CA LEU A 27 -8.96 24.17 -23.59
C LEU A 27 -8.96 23.30 -22.33
N LEU A 28 -7.83 22.68 -22.01
CA LEU A 28 -7.67 21.90 -20.78
C LEU A 28 -7.83 22.80 -19.56
N ALA A 29 -7.18 23.97 -19.55
CA ALA A 29 -7.30 24.94 -18.46
C ALA A 29 -8.73 25.47 -18.28
N ALA A 30 -9.52 25.56 -19.36
CA ALA A 30 -10.93 25.93 -19.30
C ALA A 30 -11.83 24.79 -18.78
N ALA A 31 -11.51 23.54 -19.09
CA ALA A 31 -12.29 22.36 -18.67
C ALA A 31 -11.94 21.87 -17.26
N ALA A 32 -10.69 22.02 -16.83
CA ALA A 32 -10.19 21.58 -15.52
C ALA A 32 -10.98 22.10 -14.30
N PRO A 33 -11.40 23.38 -14.22
CA PRO A 33 -12.12 23.90 -13.06
C PRO A 33 -13.63 23.60 -13.08
N LEU A 34 -14.15 22.92 -14.11
CA LEU A 34 -15.57 22.56 -14.16
C LEU A 34 -15.94 21.60 -13.02
N PRO A 35 -17.12 21.76 -12.37
CA PRO A 35 -17.56 20.85 -11.30
C PRO A 35 -17.73 19.40 -11.77
N ASP A 36 -18.20 19.21 -13.01
CA ASP A 36 -18.19 17.92 -13.71
C ASP A 36 -16.92 17.84 -14.56
N HIS A 37 -16.07 16.86 -14.30
CA HIS A 37 -14.83 16.65 -15.05
C HIS A 37 -15.01 15.73 -16.28
N GLY A 38 -16.22 15.25 -16.55
CA GLY A 38 -16.52 14.50 -17.78
C GLY A 38 -16.07 15.21 -19.08
N PRO A 39 -16.30 16.53 -19.25
CA PRO A 39 -15.81 17.28 -20.41
C PRO A 39 -14.28 17.31 -20.51
N LEU A 40 -13.56 17.38 -19.39
CA LEU A 40 -12.10 17.29 -19.34
C LEU A 40 -11.62 15.92 -19.86
N GLY A 41 -12.24 14.84 -19.39
CA GLY A 41 -11.93 13.48 -19.87
C GLY A 41 -12.23 13.31 -21.36
N HIS A 42 -13.36 13.87 -21.83
CA HIS A 42 -13.71 13.88 -23.25
C HIS A 42 -12.66 14.60 -24.10
N LEU A 43 -12.26 15.81 -23.72
CA LEU A 43 -11.22 16.58 -24.42
C LEU A 43 -9.92 15.79 -24.56
N LEU A 44 -9.42 15.23 -23.45
CA LEU A 44 -8.20 14.44 -23.46
C LEU A 44 -8.33 13.18 -24.33
N GLY A 45 -9.47 12.48 -24.27
CA GLY A 45 -9.75 11.36 -25.17
C GLY A 45 -9.73 11.74 -26.65
N ARG A 46 -10.22 12.94 -27.01
CA ARG A 46 -10.13 13.46 -28.39
C ARG A 46 -8.69 13.76 -28.79
N LEU A 47 -7.89 14.37 -27.91
CA LEU A 47 -6.48 14.65 -28.18
C LEU A 47 -5.68 13.36 -28.37
N VAL A 48 -5.93 12.33 -27.54
CA VAL A 48 -5.34 11.00 -27.68
C VAL A 48 -5.70 10.39 -29.04
N ALA A 49 -6.99 10.39 -29.41
CA ALA A 49 -7.46 9.82 -30.67
C ALA A 49 -6.89 10.54 -31.91
N ARG A 50 -6.54 11.83 -31.78
CA ARG A 50 -5.92 12.64 -32.84
C ARG A 50 -4.39 12.57 -32.84
N GLY A 51 -3.76 11.95 -31.84
CA GLY A 51 -2.31 11.97 -31.66
C GLY A 51 -1.74 13.34 -31.26
N GLU A 52 -2.57 14.23 -30.72
CA GLU A 52 -2.23 15.64 -30.46
C GLU A 52 -1.74 15.87 -29.01
N LEU A 53 -0.90 14.97 -28.49
CA LEU A 53 -0.36 15.06 -27.13
C LEU A 53 0.98 15.81 -27.02
N GLU A 54 1.61 16.16 -28.15
CA GLU A 54 2.99 16.67 -28.21
C GLU A 54 3.13 18.19 -27.93
N GLY A 55 2.06 18.86 -27.45
CA GLY A 55 2.04 20.30 -27.21
C GLY A 55 2.67 20.74 -25.89
N ALA A 56 3.56 21.75 -25.94
CA ALA A 56 4.13 22.37 -24.75
C ALA A 56 3.09 23.03 -23.82
N SER A 57 2.04 23.62 -24.40
CA SER A 57 0.91 24.20 -23.68
C SER A 57 0.08 23.13 -22.96
N LEU A 58 -0.23 22.02 -23.64
CA LEU A 58 -0.93 20.88 -23.06
C LEU A 58 -0.16 20.28 -21.88
N GLY A 59 1.14 20.02 -22.06
CA GLY A 59 1.98 19.50 -20.99
C GLY A 59 2.09 20.46 -19.80
N ALA A 60 2.14 21.77 -20.03
CA ALA A 60 2.10 22.76 -18.95
C ALA A 60 0.76 22.75 -18.21
N ALA A 61 -0.36 22.67 -18.94
CA ALA A 61 -1.71 22.62 -18.36
C ALA A 61 -1.93 21.34 -17.54
N LEU A 62 -1.48 20.18 -18.02
CA LEU A 62 -1.52 18.92 -17.26
C LEU A 62 -0.63 18.97 -16.00
N ALA A 63 0.60 19.49 -16.11
CA ALA A 63 1.47 19.66 -14.95
C ALA A 63 0.85 20.59 -13.90
N GLY A 64 0.25 21.70 -14.33
CA GLY A 64 -0.50 22.60 -13.46
C GLY A 64 -1.71 21.93 -12.80
N LEU A 65 -2.45 21.11 -13.57
CA LEU A 65 -3.55 20.32 -13.04
C LEU A 65 -3.07 19.34 -11.95
N VAL A 66 -1.96 18.62 -12.17
CA VAL A 66 -1.37 17.73 -11.14
C VAL A 66 -0.94 18.52 -9.90
N ALA A 67 -0.32 19.69 -10.08
CA ALA A 67 0.17 20.50 -8.96
C ALA A 67 -0.97 21.07 -8.10
N THR A 68 -2.00 21.66 -8.72
CA THR A 68 -2.99 22.49 -8.00
C THR A 68 -4.45 22.12 -8.26
N GLY A 69 -4.76 21.24 -9.21
CA GLY A 69 -6.13 20.88 -9.59
C GLY A 69 -6.91 20.10 -8.53
N ALA A 70 -8.21 19.91 -8.74
CA ALA A 70 -9.01 19.01 -7.92
C ALA A 70 -8.56 17.55 -8.12
N GLU A 71 -8.58 16.73 -7.07
CA GLU A 71 -8.12 15.34 -7.15
C GLU A 71 -8.92 14.51 -8.18
N THR A 72 -10.23 14.75 -8.26
CA THR A 72 -11.13 14.14 -9.24
C THR A 72 -10.81 14.56 -10.67
N ALA A 73 -10.41 15.82 -10.89
CA ALA A 73 -9.97 16.30 -12.20
C ALA A 73 -8.65 15.64 -12.61
N VAL A 74 -7.69 15.54 -11.69
CA VAL A 74 -6.42 14.83 -11.93
C VAL A 74 -6.67 13.36 -12.26
N GLN A 75 -7.52 12.68 -11.49
CA GLN A 75 -7.86 11.28 -11.75
C GLN A 75 -8.48 11.07 -13.13
N VAL A 76 -9.44 11.92 -13.52
CA VAL A 76 -10.07 11.85 -14.84
C VAL A 76 -9.04 12.12 -15.95
N ALA A 77 -8.18 13.12 -15.76
CA ALA A 77 -7.17 13.47 -16.76
C ALA A 77 -6.16 12.34 -16.98
N LEU A 78 -5.58 11.81 -15.89
CA LEU A 78 -4.58 10.74 -15.98
C LEU A 78 -5.18 9.43 -16.53
N ARG A 79 -6.46 9.13 -16.23
CA ARG A 79 -7.15 7.96 -16.81
C ARG A 79 -7.46 8.10 -18.29
N ALA A 80 -7.63 9.32 -18.78
CA ALA A 80 -7.89 9.56 -20.20
C ALA A 80 -6.62 9.41 -21.05
N LEU A 81 -5.44 9.55 -20.45
CA LEU A 81 -4.16 9.33 -21.11
C LEU A 81 -3.89 7.82 -21.28
N PRO A 82 -3.26 7.40 -22.38
CA PRO A 82 -2.95 6.00 -22.58
C PRO A 82 -1.89 5.53 -21.56
N PRO A 83 -1.95 4.26 -21.11
CA PRO A 83 -0.99 3.68 -20.18
C PRO A 83 0.39 3.45 -20.82
N GLY A 84 0.63 3.91 -22.05
CA GLY A 84 1.89 3.81 -22.78
C GLY A 84 1.80 4.56 -24.09
N GLY A 85 2.94 4.93 -24.70
CA GLY A 85 2.94 5.69 -25.95
C GLY A 85 2.58 7.17 -25.80
N CYS A 86 2.55 7.70 -24.56
CA CYS A 86 2.54 9.13 -24.33
C CYS A 86 3.87 9.75 -24.82
N PRO A 87 3.86 10.97 -25.37
CA PRO A 87 5.08 11.68 -25.73
C PRO A 87 6.01 11.88 -24.53
N GLU A 88 7.31 11.70 -24.73
CA GLU A 88 8.32 11.80 -23.67
C GLU A 88 8.27 13.16 -22.95
N ALA A 89 8.10 14.26 -23.71
CA ALA A 89 8.00 15.60 -23.15
C ALA A 89 6.77 15.80 -22.24
N LEU A 90 5.67 15.08 -22.50
CA LEU A 90 4.47 15.09 -21.66
C LEU A 90 4.76 14.37 -20.34
N VAL A 91 5.34 13.16 -20.43
CA VAL A 91 5.72 12.33 -19.28
C VAL A 91 6.72 13.06 -18.39
N GLU A 92 7.75 13.70 -18.97
CA GLU A 92 8.71 14.56 -18.27
C GLU A 92 8.03 15.64 -17.44
N ARG A 93 7.07 16.37 -18.04
CA ARG A 93 6.38 17.48 -17.36
C ARG A 93 5.52 16.99 -16.20
N VAL A 94 4.81 15.88 -16.38
CA VAL A 94 4.03 15.28 -15.28
C VAL A 94 4.96 14.75 -14.19
N ALA A 95 6.07 14.10 -14.53
CA ALA A 95 7.07 13.63 -13.57
C ALA A 95 7.66 14.80 -12.74
N ARG A 96 7.99 15.92 -13.39
CA ARG A 96 8.42 17.16 -12.71
C ARG A 96 7.34 17.72 -11.77
N ALA A 97 6.07 17.65 -12.17
CA ALA A 97 4.97 18.07 -11.30
C ALA A 97 4.85 17.17 -10.05
N ILE A 98 5.03 15.84 -10.22
CA ILE A 98 5.03 14.87 -9.11
C ILE A 98 6.14 15.21 -8.11
N GLU A 99 7.36 15.50 -8.58
CA GLU A 99 8.51 15.86 -7.73
C GLU A 99 8.27 17.09 -6.84
N ALA A 100 7.35 17.97 -7.23
CA ALA A 100 7.04 19.21 -6.53
C ALA A 100 5.81 19.11 -5.62
N LEU A 101 5.11 17.95 -5.58
CA LEU A 101 3.89 17.80 -4.80
C LEU A 101 4.16 17.94 -3.30
N PRO A 102 3.42 18.81 -2.60
CA PRO A 102 3.55 18.91 -1.15
C PRO A 102 2.87 17.73 -0.46
N LEU A 103 3.19 17.52 0.81
CA LEU A 103 2.66 16.42 1.64
C LEU A 103 1.12 16.33 1.63
N GLY A 104 0.44 17.48 1.61
CA GLY A 104 -1.01 17.57 1.55
C GLY A 104 -1.65 17.05 0.26
N ARG A 105 -0.85 16.70 -0.76
CA ARG A 105 -1.29 16.14 -2.04
C ARG A 105 -0.90 14.67 -2.21
N VAL A 106 -0.72 13.93 -1.11
CA VAL A 106 -0.35 12.51 -1.13
C VAL A 106 -1.27 11.65 -2.01
N ALA A 107 -2.58 11.93 -2.04
CA ALA A 107 -3.51 11.22 -2.92
C ALA A 107 -3.23 11.46 -4.41
N VAL A 108 -2.93 12.71 -4.79
CA VAL A 108 -2.50 13.05 -6.15
C VAL A 108 -1.14 12.41 -6.47
N ALA A 109 -0.20 12.39 -5.53
CA ALA A 109 1.08 11.72 -5.71
C ALA A 109 0.87 10.22 -6.00
N ALA A 110 0.00 9.54 -5.26
CA ALA A 110 -0.31 8.13 -5.49
C ALA A 110 -0.96 7.89 -6.86
N LEU A 111 -1.94 8.71 -7.27
CA LEU A 111 -2.57 8.61 -8.59
C LEU A 111 -1.58 8.84 -9.73
N ALA A 112 -0.77 9.89 -9.62
CA ALA A 112 0.20 10.28 -10.63
C ALA A 112 1.37 9.29 -10.73
N LEU A 113 1.85 8.75 -9.61
CA LEU A 113 2.86 7.68 -9.61
C LEU A 113 2.32 6.38 -10.20
N ARG A 114 1.05 6.02 -9.93
CA ARG A 114 0.41 4.86 -10.55
C ARG A 114 0.36 5.02 -12.07
N TRP A 115 -0.11 6.16 -12.55
CA TRP A 115 -0.13 6.47 -13.98
C TRP A 115 1.29 6.44 -14.56
N LEU A 116 2.26 7.10 -13.92
CA LEU A 116 3.63 7.17 -14.41
C LEU A 116 4.26 5.79 -14.53
N ARG A 117 3.99 4.89 -13.58
CA ARG A 117 4.49 3.52 -13.62
C ARG A 117 3.99 2.76 -14.84
N GLU A 118 2.75 3.00 -15.25
CA GLU A 118 2.18 2.37 -16.44
C GLU A 118 2.74 3.04 -17.70
N ALA A 119 2.61 4.38 -17.78
CA ALA A 119 3.00 5.19 -18.93
C ALA A 119 4.50 5.10 -19.26
N ASP A 120 5.36 5.13 -18.26
CA ASP A 120 6.82 5.01 -18.37
C ASP A 120 7.42 4.40 -17.09
N PRO A 121 7.53 3.05 -17.04
CA PRO A 121 8.12 2.35 -15.91
C PRO A 121 9.57 2.77 -15.60
N GLY A 122 10.32 3.20 -16.63
CA GLY A 122 11.70 3.66 -16.49
C GLY A 122 11.76 4.97 -15.74
N ARG A 123 10.96 5.96 -16.16
CA ARG A 123 10.84 7.25 -15.48
C ARG A 123 10.27 7.11 -14.07
N HIS A 124 9.30 6.22 -13.85
CA HIS A 124 8.81 5.92 -12.50
C HIS A 124 9.95 5.45 -11.57
N ARG A 125 10.74 4.45 -12.00
CA ARG A 125 11.88 3.96 -11.20
C ARG A 125 12.92 5.06 -10.98
N TRP A 126 13.23 5.82 -12.01
CA TRP A 126 14.17 6.95 -11.91
C TRP A 126 13.69 7.98 -10.90
N LEU A 127 12.42 8.40 -10.94
CA LEU A 127 11.87 9.41 -10.03
C LEU A 127 11.90 8.94 -8.56
N ARG A 128 11.57 7.66 -8.32
CA ARG A 128 11.67 7.07 -6.98
C ARG A 128 13.13 7.00 -6.49
N ALA A 129 14.08 6.66 -7.36
CA ALA A 129 15.51 6.64 -7.03
C ALA A 129 16.08 8.06 -6.81
N GLU A 130 15.65 9.03 -7.62
CA GLU A 130 16.06 10.41 -7.51
C GLU A 130 15.57 11.05 -6.20
N ALA A 131 14.38 10.68 -5.71
CA ALA A 131 13.93 11.07 -4.38
C ALA A 131 14.89 10.56 -3.28
N VAL A 132 15.38 9.33 -3.38
CA VAL A 132 16.37 8.79 -2.43
C VAL A 132 17.70 9.56 -2.54
N ALA A 133 18.20 9.78 -3.76
CA ALA A 133 19.44 10.51 -3.97
C ALA A 133 19.35 11.98 -3.48
N ARG A 134 18.18 12.63 -3.62
CA ARG A 134 17.92 13.96 -3.07
C ARG A 134 17.88 13.96 -1.55
N CYS A 135 17.36 12.89 -0.94
CA CYS A 135 17.41 12.71 0.51
C CYS A 135 18.86 12.61 0.98
N GLU A 136 19.67 11.74 0.37
CA GLU A 136 21.09 11.59 0.68
C GLU A 136 21.86 12.92 0.54
N ARG A 137 21.66 13.65 -0.56
CA ARG A 137 22.30 14.96 -0.75
C ARG A 137 21.90 15.99 0.30
N ALA A 138 20.65 16.00 0.77
CA ALA A 138 20.25 16.88 1.86
C ALA A 138 20.99 16.50 3.15
N LEU A 139 21.07 15.20 3.45
CA LEU A 139 21.75 14.68 4.64
C LEU A 139 23.26 14.94 4.61
N ASP A 140 23.91 14.79 3.46
CA ASP A 140 25.35 15.12 3.27
C ASP A 140 25.65 16.59 3.57
N LEU A 141 24.70 17.48 3.28
CA LEU A 141 24.78 18.91 3.58
C LEU A 141 24.35 19.25 5.01
N GLY A 142 24.02 18.26 5.84
CA GLY A 142 23.49 18.46 7.19
C GLY A 142 22.10 19.14 7.21
N MET A 143 21.39 19.09 6.09
CA MET A 143 20.05 19.66 5.93
C MET A 143 18.97 18.61 6.17
N GLU A 144 17.81 19.06 6.64
CA GLU A 144 16.63 18.21 6.70
C GLU A 144 16.10 17.92 5.28
N PRO A 145 15.89 16.63 4.93
CA PRO A 145 15.27 16.27 3.66
C PRO A 145 13.87 16.90 3.52
N PRO A 146 13.57 17.55 2.39
CA PRO A 146 12.25 18.15 2.16
C PRO A 146 11.11 17.13 2.17
N ASP A 147 9.91 17.55 2.59
CA ASP A 147 8.72 16.68 2.65
C ASP A 147 8.37 16.04 1.31
N ASN A 148 8.46 16.78 0.20
CA ASN A 148 8.18 16.23 -1.13
C ASN A 148 9.19 15.14 -1.54
N VAL A 149 10.42 15.22 -1.02
CA VAL A 149 11.43 14.18 -1.21
C VAL A 149 11.07 12.94 -0.38
N LEU A 150 10.72 13.13 0.90
CA LEU A 150 10.31 12.02 1.80
C LEU A 150 8.98 11.38 1.39
N LEU A 151 8.06 12.14 0.77
CA LEU A 151 6.82 11.67 0.18
C LEU A 151 7.07 10.64 -0.94
N LEU A 152 8.12 10.86 -1.73
CA LEU A 152 8.41 10.10 -2.94
C LEU A 152 9.50 9.04 -2.74
N ALA A 153 10.26 9.08 -1.64
CA ALA A 153 11.31 8.11 -1.36
C ALA A 153 10.72 6.82 -0.75
N PRO A 154 10.97 5.63 -1.35
CA PRO A 154 10.50 4.37 -0.78
C PRO A 154 11.08 4.10 0.61
N GLY A 155 10.24 3.61 1.52
CA GLY A 155 10.63 3.28 2.90
C GLY A 155 11.78 2.25 2.94
N ALA A 156 11.72 1.23 2.08
CA ALA A 156 12.76 0.22 1.91
C ALA A 156 14.11 0.83 1.51
N ALA A 157 14.10 1.79 0.57
CA ALA A 157 15.33 2.41 0.07
C ALA A 157 15.98 3.30 1.15
N LEU A 158 15.17 4.03 1.93
CA LEU A 158 15.67 4.82 3.05
C LEU A 158 16.19 3.93 4.20
N ALA A 159 15.58 2.77 4.43
CA ALA A 159 16.07 1.79 5.41
C ALA A 159 17.39 1.14 4.98
N ALA A 160 17.67 1.06 3.67
CA ALA A 160 18.90 0.51 3.12
C ALA A 160 20.09 1.50 3.13
N LEU A 161 19.89 2.76 3.52
CA LEU A 161 20.96 3.75 3.61
C LEU A 161 22.05 3.33 4.62
N PRO A 162 23.30 3.79 4.45
CA PRO A 162 24.37 3.48 5.38
C PRO A 162 24.17 4.22 6.72
N GLY A 163 24.45 3.52 7.82
CA GLY A 163 24.61 4.03 9.20
C GLY A 163 23.92 5.37 9.52
N GLY A 164 24.71 6.45 9.49
CA GLY A 164 24.29 7.80 9.87
C GLY A 164 23.15 8.36 9.01
N HIS A 165 23.20 8.12 7.69
CA HIS A 165 22.14 8.55 6.77
C HIS A 165 20.82 7.85 7.05
N ARG A 166 20.85 6.54 7.32
CA ARG A 166 19.64 5.79 7.70
C ARG A 166 18.99 6.38 8.95
N ARG A 167 19.79 6.65 9.98
CA ARG A 167 19.29 7.26 11.23
C ARG A 167 18.71 8.66 10.97
N ALA A 168 19.44 9.52 10.27
CA ALA A 168 18.99 10.88 10.00
C ALA A 168 17.74 10.93 9.11
N ALA A 169 17.63 10.02 8.12
CA ALA A 169 16.42 9.85 7.32
C ALA A 169 15.24 9.37 8.16
N SER A 170 15.46 8.44 9.09
CA SER A 170 14.43 7.98 10.03
C SER A 170 13.93 9.14 10.91
N GLU A 171 14.85 9.91 11.50
CA GLU A 171 14.51 11.08 12.32
C GLU A 171 13.74 12.17 11.54
N ALA A 172 14.09 12.40 10.26
CA ALA A 172 13.33 13.30 9.39
C ALA A 172 11.91 12.78 9.12
N ARG A 173 11.75 11.48 8.90
CA ARG A 173 10.42 10.87 8.72
C ARG A 173 9.60 10.90 10.00
N GLU A 174 10.20 10.75 11.19
CA GLU A 174 9.52 10.91 12.48
C GLU A 174 8.91 12.32 12.60
N ARG A 175 9.62 13.37 12.15
CA ARG A 175 9.09 14.74 12.13
C ARG A 175 8.04 14.98 11.03
N MET A 176 8.09 14.23 9.94
CA MET A 176 7.08 14.29 8.86
C MET A 176 5.78 13.55 9.22
N ALA A 177 5.86 12.41 9.91
CA ALA A 177 4.73 11.51 10.09
C ALA A 177 3.48 12.16 10.71
N PRO A 178 3.56 12.96 11.80
CA PRO A 178 2.39 13.63 12.36
C PRO A 178 1.72 14.59 11.35
N ARG A 179 2.53 15.28 10.52
CA ARG A 179 2.05 16.21 9.50
C ARG A 179 1.35 15.48 8.36
N LEU A 180 1.85 14.30 7.97
CA LEU A 180 1.19 13.45 6.97
C LEU A 180 -0.15 12.93 7.50
N LEU A 181 -0.17 12.36 8.71
CA LEU A 181 -1.39 11.83 9.32
C LEU A 181 -2.44 12.93 9.51
N ALA A 182 -2.02 14.14 9.91
CA ALA A 182 -2.90 15.30 10.00
C ALA A 182 -3.46 15.70 8.63
N ALA A 183 -2.62 15.72 7.58
CA ALA A 183 -3.05 16.04 6.22
C ALA A 183 -4.10 15.04 5.68
N ILE A 184 -3.86 13.73 5.86
CA ILE A 184 -4.82 12.69 5.46
C ILE A 184 -6.10 12.79 6.30
N GLY A 185 -5.98 12.97 7.61
CA GLY A 185 -7.12 13.07 8.52
C GLY A 185 -7.98 14.32 8.30
N ALA A 186 -7.40 15.42 7.82
CA ALA A 186 -8.11 16.68 7.54
C ALA A 186 -8.85 16.68 6.19
N ALA A 187 -8.57 15.72 5.30
CA ALA A 187 -9.22 15.65 4.00
C ALA A 187 -10.75 15.50 4.16
N PRO A 188 -11.57 16.34 3.50
CA PRO A 188 -13.02 16.26 3.59
C PRO A 188 -13.51 14.96 2.97
N ARG A 189 -14.50 14.33 3.62
CA ARG A 189 -15.11 13.09 3.15
C ARG A 189 -16.61 13.24 3.12
N SER A 190 -17.23 12.87 2.00
CA SER A 190 -18.68 12.95 1.86
C SER A 190 -19.35 11.81 2.61
N LEU A 191 -20.59 12.01 3.07
CA LEU A 191 -21.38 10.93 3.68
C LEU A 191 -21.54 9.74 2.73
N ALA A 192 -21.72 10.01 1.44
CA ALA A 192 -21.80 8.97 0.41
C ALA A 192 -20.50 8.16 0.32
N GLN A 193 -19.33 8.79 0.41
CA GLN A 193 -18.04 8.11 0.44
C GLN A 193 -17.91 7.23 1.69
N VAL A 194 -18.25 7.75 2.86
CA VAL A 194 -18.19 6.99 4.13
C VAL A 194 -19.08 5.75 4.04
N ASN A 195 -20.32 5.91 3.57
CA ASN A 195 -21.25 4.80 3.39
C ASN A 195 -20.75 3.77 2.36
N ALA A 196 -20.17 4.23 1.25
CA ALA A 196 -19.61 3.35 0.23
C ALA A 196 -18.44 2.52 0.76
N GLU A 197 -17.52 3.14 1.51
CA GLU A 197 -16.41 2.43 2.14
C GLU A 197 -16.90 1.40 3.16
N GLU A 198 -17.93 1.72 3.95
CA GLU A 198 -18.53 0.77 4.89
C GLU A 198 -19.18 -0.42 4.19
N LEU A 199 -19.95 -0.18 3.13
CA LEU A 199 -20.57 -1.25 2.35
C LEU A 199 -19.54 -2.15 1.67
N LEU A 200 -18.46 -1.56 1.13
CA LEU A 200 -17.37 -2.32 0.51
C LEU A 200 -16.62 -3.15 1.54
N ALA A 201 -16.33 -2.59 2.72
CA ALA A 201 -15.67 -3.34 3.78
C ALA A 201 -16.55 -4.50 4.27
N ARG A 202 -17.88 -4.28 4.41
CA ARG A 202 -18.84 -5.34 4.76
C ARG A 202 -18.91 -6.49 3.77
N ARG A 203 -18.92 -6.18 2.46
CA ARG A 203 -18.91 -7.23 1.43
C ARG A 203 -17.63 -8.07 1.45
N VAL A 204 -16.50 -7.48 1.82
CA VAL A 204 -15.25 -8.24 2.02
C VAL A 204 -15.37 -9.16 3.23
N TYR A 205 -16.05 -8.74 4.31
CA TYR A 205 -16.29 -9.60 5.49
C TYR A 205 -17.15 -10.82 5.16
N GLU A 206 -18.21 -10.63 4.38
CA GLU A 206 -19.17 -11.69 4.05
C GLU A 206 -18.60 -12.75 3.10
N GLY A 207 -17.48 -12.45 2.42
CA GLY A 207 -16.87 -13.29 1.40
C GLY A 207 -16.09 -14.51 1.92
N GLY A 208 -15.96 -14.70 3.24
CA GLY A 208 -15.21 -15.83 3.81
C GLY A 208 -13.76 -15.93 3.35
N GLY A 209 -13.15 -14.81 2.95
CA GLY A 209 -11.79 -14.75 2.42
C GLY A 209 -10.74 -14.70 3.52
N HIS A 210 -9.67 -15.47 3.34
CA HIS A 210 -8.51 -15.65 4.21
C HIS A 210 -7.82 -14.32 4.57
N PHE A 211 -8.33 -13.59 5.56
CA PHE A 211 -7.73 -12.30 5.95
C PHE A 211 -6.29 -12.49 6.43
N LEU A 212 -5.98 -13.64 7.07
CA LEU A 212 -4.62 -14.01 7.43
C LEU A 212 -3.72 -14.09 6.19
N PHE A 213 -4.20 -14.69 5.09
CA PHE A 213 -3.43 -14.75 3.84
C PHE A 213 -3.18 -13.38 3.23
N GLU A 214 -4.16 -12.48 3.25
CA GLU A 214 -3.98 -11.09 2.81
C GLU A 214 -2.92 -10.35 3.64
N LEU A 215 -2.87 -10.60 4.96
CA LEU A 215 -1.83 -10.04 5.82
C LEU A 215 -0.45 -10.64 5.51
N LEU A 216 -0.36 -11.94 5.26
CA LEU A 216 0.89 -12.60 4.84
C LEU A 216 1.37 -12.06 3.49
N GLN A 217 0.47 -11.84 2.53
CA GLN A 217 0.81 -11.21 1.25
C GLN A 217 1.30 -9.77 1.43
N ASN A 218 0.71 -9.00 2.34
CA ASN A 218 1.19 -7.64 2.61
C ASN A 218 2.59 -7.63 3.21
N ALA A 219 2.90 -8.56 4.11
CA ALA A 219 4.26 -8.74 4.63
C ALA A 219 5.23 -9.16 3.50
N ASP A 220 4.83 -10.13 2.67
CA ASP A 220 5.62 -10.60 1.52
C ASP A 220 5.90 -9.47 0.50
N ASP A 221 4.90 -8.67 0.15
CA ASP A 221 5.04 -7.51 -0.73
C ASP A 221 5.96 -6.43 -0.14
N ALA A 222 6.03 -6.32 1.19
CA ALA A 222 6.99 -5.47 1.89
C ALA A 222 8.41 -6.08 1.93
N GLY A 223 8.59 -7.29 1.40
CA GLY A 223 9.87 -8.01 1.37
C GLY A 223 10.21 -8.72 2.68
N ALA A 224 9.23 -8.99 3.54
CA ALA A 224 9.46 -9.72 4.79
C ALA A 224 9.97 -11.14 4.53
N SER A 225 10.95 -11.57 5.32
CA SER A 225 11.44 -12.94 5.35
C SER A 225 10.82 -13.76 6.48
N GLU A 226 10.40 -13.10 7.55
CA GLU A 226 9.74 -13.71 8.71
C GLU A 226 8.47 -12.98 9.11
N VAL A 227 7.43 -13.75 9.45
CA VAL A 227 6.20 -13.26 10.06
C VAL A 227 5.97 -14.01 11.37
N ALA A 228 5.60 -13.29 12.42
CA ALA A 228 5.10 -13.84 13.67
C ALA A 228 3.65 -13.42 13.88
N LEU A 229 2.75 -14.39 13.99
CA LEU A 229 1.36 -14.21 14.37
C LEU A 229 1.21 -14.59 15.84
N THR A 230 0.68 -13.68 16.66
CA THR A 230 0.36 -13.96 18.07
C THR A 230 -1.11 -13.70 18.29
N ILE A 231 -1.85 -14.74 18.67
CA ILE A 231 -3.27 -14.66 18.99
C ILE A 231 -3.38 -14.60 20.52
N GLU A 232 -3.97 -13.53 21.05
CA GLU A 232 -4.28 -13.37 22.48
C GLU A 232 -5.81 -13.27 22.66
N PRO A 233 -6.37 -13.49 23.87
CA PRO A 233 -7.81 -13.50 24.07
C PRO A 233 -8.55 -12.23 23.61
N GLY A 234 -7.87 -11.08 23.53
CA GLY A 234 -8.45 -9.79 23.13
C GLY A 234 -7.87 -9.17 21.87
N GLU A 235 -6.82 -9.72 21.28
CA GLU A 235 -6.19 -9.15 20.08
C GLU A 235 -5.40 -10.16 19.26
N LEU A 236 -5.29 -9.87 17.97
CA LEU A 236 -4.36 -10.52 17.07
C LEU A 236 -3.21 -9.56 16.76
N ARG A 237 -1.98 -10.02 16.99
CA ARG A 237 -0.76 -9.30 16.61
C ARG A 237 -0.10 -9.98 15.41
N LEU A 238 0.27 -9.22 14.40
CA LEU A 238 1.11 -9.69 13.30
C LEU A 238 2.36 -8.83 13.24
N ARG A 239 3.53 -9.46 13.36
CA ARG A 239 4.84 -8.82 13.29
C ARG A 239 5.63 -9.34 12.10
N HIS A 240 6.34 -8.46 11.40
CA HIS A 240 7.23 -8.86 10.30
C HIS A 240 8.45 -7.95 10.17
N ASP A 241 9.49 -8.47 9.51
CA ASP A 241 10.79 -7.82 9.26
C ASP A 241 10.88 -7.10 7.89
N GLY A 242 9.78 -7.06 7.15
CA GLY A 242 9.67 -6.33 5.89
C GLY A 242 9.89 -4.82 6.02
N ALA A 243 9.99 -4.14 4.88
CA ALA A 243 10.30 -2.72 4.80
C ALA A 243 9.33 -1.83 5.62
N PRO A 244 9.83 -0.76 6.26
CA PRO A 244 8.98 0.15 7.03
C PRO A 244 8.10 0.98 6.09
N PHE A 245 6.84 1.21 6.50
CA PHE A 245 5.83 1.97 5.76
C PHE A 245 6.36 3.30 5.26
N ASP A 246 6.10 3.64 4.00
CA ASP A 246 6.27 4.97 3.45
C ASP A 246 4.94 5.76 3.39
N PRO A 247 4.96 7.07 3.04
CA PRO A 247 3.74 7.87 2.95
C PRO A 247 2.64 7.32 2.04
N LEU A 248 3.01 6.59 0.97
CA LEU A 248 2.06 5.98 0.04
C LEU A 248 1.48 4.68 0.60
N ASP A 249 2.24 3.95 1.43
CA ASP A 249 1.72 2.80 2.19
C ASP A 249 0.67 3.25 3.21
N VAL A 250 0.95 4.35 3.94
CA VAL A 250 0.00 4.97 4.89
C VAL A 250 -1.29 5.37 4.18
N LEU A 251 -1.20 6.05 3.02
CA LEU A 251 -2.38 6.37 2.23
C LEU A 251 -3.11 5.11 1.75
N GLY A 252 -2.34 4.09 1.33
CA GLY A 252 -2.85 2.84 0.79
C GLY A 252 -3.73 2.06 1.76
N VAL A 253 -3.33 1.98 3.05
CA VAL A 253 -4.16 1.33 4.08
C VAL A 253 -5.36 2.17 4.50
N LEU A 254 -5.29 3.50 4.34
CA LEU A 254 -6.36 4.44 4.71
C LEU A 254 -7.38 4.69 3.60
N SER A 255 -7.13 4.28 2.35
CA SER A 255 -7.97 4.66 1.20
C SER A 255 -8.35 3.48 0.31
N ILE A 256 -9.56 3.50 -0.24
CA ILE A 256 -9.96 2.54 -1.29
C ILE A 256 -9.53 3.08 -2.66
N GLY A 257 -8.91 2.24 -3.48
CA GLY A 257 -8.57 2.54 -4.87
C GLY A 257 -7.37 3.47 -5.06
N LEU A 258 -6.65 3.85 -3.99
CA LEU A 258 -5.43 4.68 -4.03
C LEU A 258 -4.13 3.88 -3.79
N SER A 259 -4.21 2.55 -3.68
CA SER A 259 -3.03 1.67 -3.63
C SER A 259 -2.09 1.92 -4.81
N THR A 260 -0.80 2.11 -4.55
CA THR A 260 0.20 2.27 -5.61
C THR A 260 0.67 0.93 -6.15
N LYS A 261 0.11 -0.23 -5.75
CA LYS A 261 0.51 -1.57 -6.24
C LYS A 261 0.02 -1.84 -7.69
N GLY A 262 0.67 -2.76 -8.39
CA GLY A 262 0.48 -2.99 -9.85
C GLY A 262 -0.82 -3.72 -10.21
N ALA A 263 -1.25 -3.64 -11.47
CA ALA A 263 -2.46 -4.31 -11.98
C ALA A 263 -2.47 -5.84 -11.78
N GLY A 264 -1.29 -6.47 -11.66
CA GLY A 264 -1.12 -7.89 -11.36
C GLY A 264 -1.01 -8.24 -9.87
N SER A 265 -1.16 -7.27 -8.97
CA SER A 265 -1.26 -7.53 -7.53
C SER A 265 -2.74 -7.56 -7.13
N ILE A 266 -3.17 -8.60 -6.42
CA ILE A 266 -4.55 -8.77 -5.94
C ILE A 266 -4.98 -7.54 -5.09
N GLY A 267 -4.01 -6.85 -4.46
CA GLY A 267 -4.18 -5.59 -3.74
C GLY A 267 -4.40 -4.31 -4.60
N LEU A 268 -4.72 -4.42 -5.89
CA LEU A 268 -4.93 -3.29 -6.83
C LEU A 268 -5.91 -2.22 -6.33
N PHE A 269 -6.89 -2.61 -5.51
CA PHE A 269 -7.92 -1.71 -4.99
C PHE A 269 -7.67 -1.23 -3.54
N GLY A 270 -6.57 -1.65 -2.89
CA GLY A 270 -6.39 -1.40 -1.45
C GLY A 270 -7.44 -2.10 -0.57
N VAL A 271 -8.11 -3.12 -1.14
CA VAL A 271 -9.21 -3.85 -0.51
C VAL A 271 -8.68 -4.99 0.38
N GLY A 272 -7.52 -5.57 0.05
CA GLY A 272 -6.91 -6.66 0.83
C GLY A 272 -6.71 -6.33 2.31
N PHE A 273 -6.18 -5.14 2.62
CA PHE A 273 -6.04 -4.68 4.00
C PHE A 273 -7.41 -4.48 4.69
N ARG A 274 -8.49 -4.21 3.96
CA ARG A 274 -9.83 -4.04 4.57
C ARG A 274 -10.39 -5.32 5.16
N SER A 275 -9.85 -6.48 4.80
CA SER A 275 -10.22 -7.77 5.40
C SER A 275 -10.01 -7.80 6.92
N VAL A 276 -9.05 -7.04 7.47
CA VAL A 276 -8.82 -6.96 8.92
C VAL A 276 -10.05 -6.51 9.69
N TYR A 277 -10.93 -5.74 9.06
CA TYR A 277 -12.10 -5.24 9.76
C TYR A 277 -13.19 -6.31 9.97
N ALA A 278 -12.99 -7.53 9.46
CA ALA A 278 -13.79 -8.70 9.82
C ALA A 278 -13.61 -9.04 11.30
N VAL A 279 -12.43 -8.75 11.85
CA VAL A 279 -12.04 -9.11 13.22
C VAL A 279 -11.86 -7.91 14.14
N THR A 280 -11.65 -6.72 13.58
CA THR A 280 -11.46 -5.47 14.34
C THR A 280 -12.28 -4.28 13.82
N GLU A 281 -12.60 -3.31 14.67
CA GLU A 281 -13.13 -2.00 14.30
C GLU A 281 -12.01 -0.98 14.10
N ARG A 282 -10.89 -1.13 14.84
CA ARG A 282 -9.82 -0.14 14.95
C ARG A 282 -8.43 -0.81 14.87
N PRO A 283 -7.98 -1.20 13.66
CA PRO A 283 -6.64 -1.74 13.49
C PRO A 283 -5.59 -0.68 13.86
N GLN A 284 -4.51 -1.13 14.48
CA GLN A 284 -3.36 -0.30 14.86
C GLN A 284 -2.15 -0.73 14.04
N ILE A 285 -1.38 0.25 13.56
CA ILE A 285 -0.19 0.05 12.75
C ILE A 285 0.98 0.73 13.45
N HIS A 286 2.07 0.00 13.63
CA HIS A 286 3.35 0.48 14.11
C HIS A 286 4.43 0.04 13.11
N SER A 287 4.92 0.96 12.28
CA SER A 287 5.92 0.65 11.25
C SER A 287 6.87 1.84 11.05
N GLY A 288 8.09 1.71 11.57
CA GLY A 288 9.06 2.81 11.65
C GLY A 288 8.43 4.09 12.22
N PRO A 289 8.44 5.22 11.49
CA PRO A 289 7.92 6.50 11.97
C PRO A 289 6.39 6.59 12.00
N PHE A 290 5.68 5.65 11.38
CA PHE A 290 4.23 5.69 11.27
C PHE A 290 3.58 4.82 12.34
N ARG A 291 2.88 5.49 13.27
CA ARG A 291 2.22 4.85 14.42
C ARG A 291 0.82 5.43 14.57
N PHE A 292 -0.20 4.66 14.20
CA PHE A 292 -1.58 5.15 14.21
C PHE A 292 -2.59 4.01 14.32
N GLU A 293 -3.74 4.33 14.92
CA GLU A 293 -4.95 3.52 14.74
C GLU A 293 -5.79 4.08 13.60
N ILE A 294 -6.62 3.23 12.99
CA ILE A 294 -7.57 3.65 11.97
C ILE A 294 -8.97 3.70 12.57
N SER A 295 -9.51 4.92 12.69
CA SER A 295 -10.89 5.16 13.10
C SER A 295 -11.81 5.33 11.88
N GLY A 296 -13.03 4.80 11.95
CA GLY A 296 -14.03 4.98 10.88
C GLY A 296 -13.50 4.55 9.51
N MET A 297 -12.73 3.46 9.50
CA MET A 297 -12.13 2.82 8.33
C MET A 297 -11.10 3.63 7.52
N ALA A 298 -10.88 4.92 7.78
CA ALA A 298 -10.01 5.73 6.93
C ALA A 298 -9.42 6.97 7.61
N ARG A 299 -9.74 7.22 8.89
CA ARG A 299 -9.17 8.33 9.65
C ARG A 299 -8.00 7.84 10.50
N PRO A 300 -6.77 8.26 10.22
CA PRO A 300 -5.65 7.94 11.10
C PRO A 300 -5.75 8.75 12.40
N ARG A 301 -5.49 8.09 13.54
CA ARG A 301 -5.25 8.74 14.83
C ARG A 301 -3.85 8.35 15.32
N PRO A 302 -2.93 9.31 15.53
CA PRO A 302 -1.59 9.01 16.00
C PRO A 302 -1.58 8.22 17.31
N LEU A 303 -0.63 7.30 17.43
CA LEU A 303 -0.36 6.52 18.63
C LEU A 303 1.02 6.86 19.19
N ALA A 304 1.20 6.64 20.49
CA ALA A 304 2.50 6.75 21.13
C ALA A 304 3.46 5.64 20.63
N PRO A 305 4.79 5.88 20.68
CA PRO A 305 5.78 4.83 20.46
C PRO A 305 5.59 3.65 21.40
N ARG A 306 5.83 2.44 20.89
CA ARG A 306 5.82 1.19 21.63
C ARG A 306 7.27 0.72 21.81
N PRO A 307 7.75 0.44 23.04
CA PRO A 307 9.12 0.01 23.28
C PRO A 307 9.40 -1.42 22.79
N ASP A 308 8.36 -2.22 22.57
CA ASP A 308 8.43 -3.61 22.12
C ASP A 308 8.48 -3.78 20.59
N VAL A 309 8.56 -2.69 19.82
CA VAL A 309 8.65 -2.70 18.35
C VAL A 309 9.99 -2.13 17.91
N GLY A 310 10.81 -2.94 17.23
CA GLY A 310 12.11 -2.51 16.72
C GLY A 310 12.04 -1.59 15.50
N ASP A 311 13.13 -0.86 15.22
CA ASP A 311 13.23 0.10 14.09
C ASP A 311 13.05 -0.54 12.70
N GLY A 312 13.30 -1.85 12.58
CA GLY A 312 13.15 -2.63 11.35
C GLY A 312 11.91 -3.54 11.35
N GLU A 313 11.01 -3.38 12.32
CA GLU A 313 9.83 -4.21 12.46
C GLU A 313 8.57 -3.44 12.09
N THR A 314 7.60 -4.17 11.53
CA THR A 314 6.22 -3.71 11.43
C THR A 314 5.35 -4.58 12.33
N LEU A 315 4.54 -3.94 13.17
CA LEU A 315 3.55 -4.58 14.03
C LEU A 315 2.16 -4.06 13.66
N LEU A 316 1.27 -4.98 13.30
CA LEU A 316 -0.17 -4.78 13.24
C LEU A 316 -0.79 -5.32 14.53
N VAL A 317 -1.62 -4.52 15.18
CA VAL A 317 -2.43 -4.95 16.34
C VAL A 317 -3.90 -4.82 15.97
N LEU A 318 -4.63 -5.91 16.05
CA LEU A 318 -6.04 -6.03 15.69
C LEU A 318 -6.83 -6.41 16.94
N PRO A 319 -7.38 -5.44 17.70
CA PRO A 319 -8.29 -5.72 18.80
C PRO A 319 -9.49 -6.56 18.31
N LEU A 320 -9.83 -7.64 19.02
CA LEU A 320 -10.96 -8.51 18.71
C LEU A 320 -12.25 -7.93 19.29
N ASP A 321 -12.65 -6.77 18.77
CA ASP A 321 -13.82 -6.00 19.23
C ASP A 321 -15.07 -6.24 18.36
N ARG A 322 -15.00 -7.17 17.40
CA ARG A 322 -16.15 -7.58 16.57
C ARG A 322 -17.00 -8.65 17.25
N PRO A 323 -18.34 -8.47 17.29
CA PRO A 323 -19.23 -9.48 17.86
C PRO A 323 -19.11 -10.83 17.15
N GLY A 324 -18.94 -11.90 17.92
CA GLY A 324 -18.88 -13.27 17.39
C GLY A 324 -17.51 -13.70 16.85
N VAL A 325 -16.47 -12.87 16.98
CA VAL A 325 -15.09 -13.25 16.66
C VAL A 325 -14.35 -13.58 17.94
N THR A 326 -13.83 -14.81 18.06
CA THR A 326 -13.04 -15.22 19.22
C THR A 326 -11.60 -15.55 18.84
N ALA A 327 -10.69 -15.48 19.82
CA ALA A 327 -9.33 -15.95 19.66
C ALA A 327 -9.25 -17.44 19.26
N ALA A 328 -10.22 -18.25 19.70
CA ALA A 328 -10.31 -19.66 19.33
C ALA A 328 -10.62 -19.85 17.83
N ASP A 329 -11.54 -19.04 17.28
CA ASP A 329 -11.86 -19.07 15.85
C ASP A 329 -10.64 -18.69 15.00
N LEU A 330 -9.92 -17.66 15.42
CA LEU A 330 -8.69 -17.23 14.75
C LEU A 330 -7.57 -18.26 14.84
N ALA A 331 -7.44 -18.95 15.99
CA ALA A 331 -6.47 -20.02 16.15
C ALA A 331 -6.80 -21.19 15.22
N ALA A 332 -8.07 -21.56 15.09
CA ALA A 332 -8.52 -22.58 14.15
C ALA A 332 -8.26 -22.17 12.68
N GLU A 333 -8.49 -20.90 12.32
CA GLU A 333 -8.16 -20.38 10.99
C GLU A 333 -6.65 -20.40 10.71
N ALA A 334 -5.83 -20.02 11.70
CA ALA A 334 -4.37 -20.08 11.59
C ALA A 334 -3.83 -21.53 11.49
N ASP A 335 -4.46 -22.48 12.18
CA ASP A 335 -4.14 -23.90 12.05
C ASP A 335 -4.51 -24.46 10.68
N ALA A 336 -5.62 -23.98 10.12
CA ALA A 336 -6.08 -24.38 8.80
C ALA A 336 -5.20 -23.83 7.67
N LEU A 337 -4.24 -22.94 7.95
CA LEU A 337 -3.29 -22.46 6.94
C LEU A 337 -2.41 -23.63 6.44
N PRO A 338 -2.48 -23.99 5.15
CA PRO A 338 -1.62 -25.02 4.58
C PRO A 338 -0.16 -24.54 4.59
N ALA A 339 0.80 -25.44 4.81
CA ALA A 339 2.22 -25.11 4.80
C ALA A 339 2.67 -24.58 3.43
N GLU A 340 2.00 -25.04 2.37
CA GLU A 340 2.15 -24.67 0.97
C GLU A 340 1.88 -23.17 0.72
N VAL A 341 1.25 -22.46 1.65
CA VAL A 341 1.09 -21.01 1.56
C VAL A 341 2.44 -20.32 1.32
N LEU A 342 3.53 -20.81 1.94
CA LEU A 342 4.88 -20.26 1.78
C LEU A 342 5.45 -20.48 0.37
N LEU A 343 4.98 -21.50 -0.36
CA LEU A 343 5.41 -21.75 -1.75
C LEU A 343 4.85 -20.71 -2.71
N THR A 344 3.72 -20.09 -2.37
CA THR A 344 3.05 -19.06 -3.18
C THR A 344 3.63 -17.67 -2.98
N LEU A 345 4.39 -17.47 -1.90
CA LEU A 345 4.97 -16.18 -1.50
C LEU A 345 6.40 -16.02 -2.04
N ARG A 346 6.79 -14.78 -2.35
CA ARG A 346 8.06 -14.49 -3.05
C ARG A 346 9.24 -14.42 -2.08
N HIS A 347 9.04 -13.72 -0.97
CA HIS A 347 10.04 -13.34 0.03
C HIS A 347 9.90 -14.13 1.33
N LEU A 348 8.68 -14.40 1.79
CA LEU A 348 8.45 -15.04 3.08
C LEU A 348 9.07 -16.44 3.14
N ARG A 349 9.77 -16.72 4.23
CA ARG A 349 10.45 -18.00 4.50
C ARG A 349 10.01 -18.65 5.79
N ARG A 350 9.56 -17.87 6.77
CA ARG A 350 9.14 -18.39 8.06
C ARG A 350 7.85 -17.73 8.53
N LEU A 351 6.94 -18.54 9.05
CA LEU A 351 5.71 -18.13 9.70
C LEU A 351 5.63 -18.81 11.07
N ALA A 352 5.84 -18.02 12.12
CA ALA A 352 5.66 -18.46 13.50
C ALA A 352 4.25 -18.10 13.99
N LEU A 353 3.52 -19.08 14.51
CA LEU A 353 2.18 -18.94 15.06
C LEU A 353 2.22 -19.25 16.56
N ALA A 354 1.89 -18.25 17.37
CA ALA A 354 1.82 -18.35 18.83
C ALA A 354 0.39 -18.11 19.31
N ARG A 355 -0.03 -18.87 20.33
CA ARG A 355 -1.35 -18.78 20.95
C ARG A 355 -1.25 -19.02 22.47
N PRO A 356 -2.25 -18.61 23.27
CA PRO A 356 -2.11 -18.59 24.72
C PRO A 356 -2.18 -19.98 25.35
N ASP A 357 -3.04 -20.86 24.82
CA ASP A 357 -3.42 -22.14 25.46
C ASP A 357 -3.20 -23.35 24.55
N GLY A 358 -2.17 -23.34 23.70
CA GLY A 358 -1.91 -24.46 22.79
C GLY A 358 -0.52 -24.44 22.17
N PRO A 359 -0.15 -25.51 21.46
CA PRO A 359 1.15 -25.59 20.82
C PRO A 359 1.31 -24.47 19.78
N GLY A 360 2.46 -23.80 19.83
CA GLY A 360 2.89 -22.95 18.74
C GLY A 360 3.13 -23.79 17.49
N ARG A 361 2.98 -23.17 16.32
CA ARG A 361 3.23 -23.81 15.03
C ARG A 361 4.21 -22.94 14.26
N ASP A 362 5.31 -23.52 13.80
CA ASP A 362 6.34 -22.83 13.04
C ASP A 362 6.46 -23.51 11.67
N LEU A 363 6.10 -22.75 10.65
CA LEU A 363 6.20 -23.13 9.25
C LEU A 363 7.44 -22.48 8.66
N SER A 364 8.31 -23.30 8.05
CA SER A 364 9.56 -22.82 7.47
C SER A 364 9.78 -23.41 6.08
N LEU A 365 10.26 -22.57 5.17
CA LEU A 365 10.64 -22.98 3.82
C LEU A 365 12.13 -23.34 3.81
N ALA A 366 12.43 -24.62 3.61
CA ALA A 366 13.79 -25.09 3.42
C ALA A 366 14.17 -24.99 1.93
N LEU A 367 15.36 -24.43 1.69
CA LEU A 367 16.02 -24.54 0.39
C LEU A 367 16.98 -25.72 0.50
N ASP A 368 16.56 -26.90 0.03
CA ASP A 368 17.42 -28.08 0.01
C ASP A 368 18.63 -27.81 -0.89
N ARG A 369 19.77 -27.43 -0.26
CA ARG A 369 21.04 -27.21 -0.97
C ARG A 369 21.81 -28.50 -1.23
N GLU A 370 21.46 -29.62 -0.59
CA GLU A 370 22.31 -30.82 -0.57
C GLU A 370 21.73 -32.07 -1.25
N THR A 371 20.44 -32.15 -1.60
CA THR A 371 19.88 -33.40 -2.20
C THR A 371 18.82 -33.21 -3.28
N ALA A 372 18.55 -31.99 -3.74
CA ALA A 372 17.49 -31.73 -4.72
C ALA A 372 18.03 -31.13 -6.02
N SER A 373 17.34 -31.42 -7.13
CA SER A 373 17.65 -30.81 -8.42
C SER A 373 17.54 -29.29 -8.33
N PRO A 374 18.32 -28.49 -9.09
CA PRO A 374 18.31 -27.03 -8.97
C PRO A 374 16.89 -26.47 -9.18
N GLY A 375 16.24 -26.01 -8.11
CA GLY A 375 14.93 -25.35 -8.17
C GLY A 375 13.80 -25.93 -7.32
N GLU A 376 13.97 -27.07 -6.63
CA GLU A 376 12.95 -27.61 -5.73
C GLU A 376 12.93 -26.83 -4.39
N ARG A 377 11.72 -26.45 -3.93
CA ARG A 377 11.47 -25.82 -2.62
C ARG A 377 10.69 -26.81 -1.77
N THR A 378 11.10 -27.05 -0.53
CA THR A 378 10.42 -27.92 0.42
C THR A 378 9.92 -27.10 1.60
N VAL A 379 8.76 -27.44 2.15
CA VAL A 379 8.24 -26.80 3.36
C VAL A 379 8.34 -27.78 4.51
N GLY A 380 8.94 -27.31 5.61
CA GLY A 380 8.98 -28.02 6.87
C GLY A 380 8.00 -27.40 7.85
N GLU A 381 7.31 -28.26 8.59
CA GLU A 381 6.44 -27.85 9.68
C GLU A 381 6.97 -28.42 11.00
N THR A 382 7.05 -27.54 12.00
CA THR A 382 7.39 -27.91 13.38
C THR A 382 6.33 -27.40 14.34
N VAL A 383 5.92 -28.26 15.27
CA VAL A 383 4.95 -27.93 16.31
C VAL A 383 5.69 -27.84 17.64
N THR A 384 5.70 -26.66 18.24
CA THR A 384 6.32 -26.40 19.55
C THR A 384 5.27 -26.52 20.65
N PRO A 385 5.48 -27.32 21.70
CA PRO A 385 4.53 -27.40 22.82
C PRO A 385 4.39 -26.02 23.50
N GLY A 386 3.16 -25.66 23.88
CA GLY A 386 2.87 -24.39 24.54
C GLY A 386 3.46 -24.32 25.95
N GLU A 387 3.85 -23.12 26.41
CA GLU A 387 4.19 -22.92 27.82
C GLU A 387 2.96 -23.19 28.69
N PRO A 388 3.03 -24.04 29.73
CA PRO A 388 1.91 -24.25 30.61
C PRO A 388 1.55 -22.94 31.33
N ALA A 389 0.26 -22.64 31.42
CA ALA A 389 -0.23 -21.52 32.22
C ALA A 389 0.40 -21.55 33.62
N ALA A 390 0.88 -20.39 34.09
CA ALA A 390 1.54 -20.26 35.38
C ALA A 390 0.61 -20.73 36.52
N GLY A 391 0.75 -21.99 36.93
CA GLY A 391 -0.10 -22.58 37.96
C GLY A 391 -0.09 -24.11 38.06
N GLU A 392 0.22 -24.85 36.99
CA GLU A 392 0.12 -26.33 37.02
C GLU A 392 1.40 -27.03 36.57
N ALA A 393 2.48 -26.91 37.35
CA ALA A 393 3.61 -27.82 37.24
C ALA A 393 3.35 -29.07 38.09
N ARG A 394 2.92 -30.18 37.47
CA ARG A 394 3.08 -31.52 38.06
C ARG A 394 4.46 -32.05 37.68
N PRO A 395 5.30 -32.47 38.64
CA PRO A 395 6.64 -32.98 38.33
C PRO A 395 6.53 -34.41 37.79
N GLY A 396 6.90 -34.63 36.52
CA GLY A 396 7.14 -35.99 36.01
C GLY A 396 6.90 -36.31 34.54
N GLU A 397 6.44 -35.39 33.67
CA GLU A 397 6.27 -35.70 32.24
C GLU A 397 7.51 -35.38 31.39
N PRO A 398 7.90 -36.25 30.44
CA PRO A 398 9.03 -35.99 29.55
C PRO A 398 8.72 -34.81 28.62
N ALA A 399 9.74 -34.01 28.32
CA ALA A 399 9.67 -32.94 27.34
C ALA A 399 9.16 -33.49 25.99
N GLY A 400 8.11 -32.87 25.46
CA GLY A 400 7.39 -33.31 24.26
C GLY A 400 8.31 -33.48 23.04
N GLU A 401 8.08 -34.54 22.29
CA GLU A 401 8.74 -34.81 21.00
C GLU A 401 8.40 -33.71 19.99
N THR A 402 9.44 -33.07 19.43
CA THR A 402 9.34 -32.28 18.20
C THR A 402 9.07 -33.22 17.03
N ALA A 403 7.85 -33.22 16.49
CA ALA A 403 7.53 -33.91 15.25
C ALA A 403 7.87 -32.99 14.06
N THR A 404 8.76 -33.44 13.17
CA THR A 404 9.06 -32.77 11.89
C THR A 404 8.34 -33.52 10.78
N LEU A 405 7.33 -32.89 10.17
CA LEU A 405 6.69 -33.39 8.95
C LEU A 405 7.35 -32.71 7.75
N HIS A 406 7.92 -33.52 6.85
CA HIS A 406 8.43 -33.09 5.55
C HIS A 406 7.40 -33.49 4.49
N ASP A 407 6.68 -32.52 3.93
CA ASP A 407 5.83 -32.79 2.78
C ASP A 407 6.55 -32.37 1.49
N ARG A 408 6.62 -33.29 0.52
CA ARG A 408 7.30 -33.08 -0.77
C ARG A 408 6.25 -32.77 -1.82
N VAL A 409 6.05 -31.50 -2.13
CA VAL A 409 5.10 -31.09 -3.17
C VAL A 409 5.87 -30.55 -4.38
N SER A 410 5.79 -31.26 -5.51
CA SER A 410 6.26 -30.77 -6.81
C SER A 410 5.27 -29.72 -7.32
N GLY A 411 5.75 -28.51 -7.60
CA GLY A 411 4.92 -27.38 -8.02
C GLY A 411 4.18 -27.63 -9.33
N SER A 412 2.91 -28.02 -9.23
CA SER A 412 1.91 -27.82 -10.29
C SER A 412 0.90 -26.77 -9.82
N SER A 413 0.63 -25.79 -10.68
CA SER A 413 -0.12 -24.57 -10.39
C SER A 413 -1.41 -24.81 -9.59
N ILE A 414 -1.45 -24.35 -8.34
CA ILE A 414 -2.70 -24.21 -7.59
C ILE A 414 -3.13 -22.75 -7.75
N GLN A 415 -4.08 -22.52 -8.65
CA GLN A 415 -4.82 -21.26 -8.71
C GLN A 415 -5.92 -21.31 -7.66
N TYR A 416 -5.79 -20.54 -6.58
CA TYR A 416 -6.92 -20.20 -5.73
C TYR A 416 -7.77 -19.17 -6.49
N ARG A 417 -9.02 -19.54 -6.78
CA ARG A 417 -10.03 -18.69 -7.44
C ARG A 417 -10.74 -17.79 -6.45
#